data_AF-A0A3N5S3N5-F1
#
_entry.id   AF-A0A3N5S3N5-F1
#
_cell.length_a   1.000
_cell.length_b   1.000
_cell.length_c   1.000
_cell.angle_alpha   90.00
_cell.angle_beta   90.00
_cell.angle_gamma   90.00
#
_symmetry.space_group_name_H-M   'P 1'
#
loop_
_entity.id
_entity.type
_entity.pdbx_description
1 polymer ?
#
loop_
_entity_poly.entity_id
_entity_poly.type
_entity_poly.pdbx_seq_one_letter_code
_entity_poly.pdbx_strand_id
1 'polypeptide(L)'
;MALQANRLVMQTGPTPGKVFELTISEATLGRDANNAIVINDAEVSRKHARIVVQGESHILEDLGSTNGTFVDGQRLMGPHALRDGDLILLGENVSLRYEAAAVFDPDATMVSEPHPTTVSRIPEPLDADVPLPRYEPEYEVPPTPVFSNQAPGPFELETPPSPPERRRSSRYILVGVGCLLLVCLCLGAFLFVIDFLDLWCDIFPFLFPSC
;
A
#
# COMPACT_ATOMS: atom_id res chain seq x y z
N MET A 1 -25.82 -18.51 4.64
CA MET A 1 -24.61 -18.04 5.35
C MET A 1 -23.63 -17.57 4.31
N ALA A 2 -23.35 -16.26 4.23
CA ALA A 2 -22.30 -15.75 3.35
C ALA A 2 -20.99 -15.78 4.12
N LEU A 3 -20.02 -16.57 3.65
CA LEU A 3 -18.64 -16.44 4.09
C LEU A 3 -18.19 -15.03 3.70
N GLN A 4 -17.94 -14.17 4.68
CA GLN A 4 -17.32 -12.88 4.38
C GLN A 4 -15.87 -13.16 3.96
N ALA A 5 -15.46 -12.65 2.79
CA ALA A 5 -14.07 -12.66 2.35
C ALA A 5 -13.45 -11.29 2.65
N ASN A 6 -12.14 -11.27 2.92
CA ASN A 6 -11.39 -10.01 3.00
C ASN A 6 -11.53 -9.28 1.67
N ARG A 7 -11.77 -7.97 1.72
CA ARG A 7 -12.03 -7.17 0.52
C ARG A 7 -11.46 -5.78 0.63
N LEU A 8 -11.24 -5.16 -0.52
CA LEU A 8 -10.93 -3.76 -0.65
C LEU A 8 -12.14 -3.03 -1.23
N VAL A 9 -12.52 -1.92 -0.61
CA VAL A 9 -13.61 -1.05 -1.08
C VAL A 9 -13.01 0.28 -1.50
N MET A 10 -13.16 0.64 -2.78
CA MET A 10 -12.67 1.93 -3.29
C MET A 10 -13.48 3.07 -2.67
N GLN A 11 -12.82 3.95 -1.92
CA GLN A 11 -13.45 5.13 -1.33
C GLN A 11 -13.37 6.30 -2.31
N THR A 12 -12.19 6.56 -2.87
CA THR A 12 -11.95 7.59 -3.89
C THR A 12 -11.14 7.01 -5.05
N GLY A 13 -11.40 7.44 -6.28
CA GLY A 13 -10.68 7.02 -7.47
C GLY A 13 -11.60 6.90 -8.70
N PRO A 14 -11.22 6.14 -9.74
CA PRO A 14 -11.97 6.05 -10.99
C PRO A 14 -13.31 5.30 -10.85
N THR A 15 -13.45 4.44 -9.83
CA THR A 15 -14.67 3.66 -9.59
C THR A 15 -15.04 3.59 -8.10
N PRO A 16 -15.47 4.71 -7.48
CA PRO A 16 -15.85 4.72 -6.06
C PRO A 16 -16.95 3.71 -5.75
N GLY A 17 -16.87 3.08 -4.58
CA GLY A 17 -17.79 2.02 -4.13
C GLY A 17 -17.52 0.64 -4.74
N LYS A 18 -16.60 0.52 -5.71
CA LYS A 18 -16.23 -0.79 -6.27
C LYS A 18 -15.54 -1.64 -5.21
N VAL A 19 -15.98 -2.90 -5.11
CA VAL A 19 -15.46 -3.89 -4.19
C VAL A 19 -14.56 -4.87 -4.93
N PHE A 20 -13.40 -5.16 -4.35
CA PHE A 20 -12.45 -6.16 -4.84
C PHE A 20 -12.24 -7.21 -3.75
N GLU A 21 -12.67 -8.44 -4.02
CA GLU A 21 -12.46 -9.56 -3.10
C GLU A 21 -11.02 -10.06 -3.17
N LEU A 22 -10.42 -10.33 -2.01
CA LEU A 22 -9.07 -10.87 -1.86
C LEU A 22 -9.16 -12.40 -1.70
N THR A 23 -9.60 -13.08 -2.76
CA THR A 23 -9.80 -14.54 -2.78
C THR A 23 -8.54 -15.33 -3.16
N ILE A 24 -7.52 -14.64 -3.67
CA ILE A 24 -6.27 -15.25 -4.16
C ILE A 24 -5.11 -14.98 -3.19
N SER A 25 -4.09 -15.84 -3.21
CA SER A 25 -2.94 -15.75 -2.30
C SER A 25 -2.05 -14.53 -2.54
N GLU A 26 -2.02 -14.00 -3.76
CA GLU A 26 -1.33 -12.76 -4.12
C GLU A 26 -2.21 -11.95 -5.06
N ALA A 27 -2.56 -10.73 -4.65
CA ALA A 27 -3.31 -9.77 -5.46
C ALA A 27 -2.42 -8.57 -5.78
N THR A 28 -2.20 -8.33 -7.08
CA THR A 28 -1.46 -7.15 -7.55
C THR A 28 -2.41 -6.00 -7.82
N LEU A 29 -1.98 -4.77 -7.49
CA LEU A 29 -2.71 -3.53 -7.67
C LEU A 29 -1.95 -2.62 -8.64
N GLY A 30 -2.66 -2.06 -9.62
CA GLY A 30 -2.07 -1.09 -10.53
C GLY A 30 -2.96 -0.74 -11.71
N ARG A 31 -2.52 0.21 -12.54
CA ARG A 31 -3.27 0.62 -13.75
C ARG A 31 -3.10 -0.30 -14.96
N ASP A 32 -2.15 -1.22 -14.91
CA ASP A 32 -1.96 -2.21 -15.98
C ASP A 32 -3.09 -3.24 -15.94
N ALA A 33 -3.59 -3.65 -17.09
CA ALA A 33 -4.68 -4.62 -17.22
C ALA A 33 -4.29 -6.03 -16.74
N ASN A 34 -3.00 -6.32 -16.60
CA ASN A 34 -2.50 -7.59 -16.10
C ASN A 34 -2.51 -7.71 -14.57
N ASN A 35 -2.94 -6.68 -13.83
CA ASN A 35 -3.07 -6.77 -12.37
C ASN A 35 -4.38 -7.46 -11.98
N ALA A 36 -4.38 -8.10 -10.81
CA ALA A 36 -5.62 -8.66 -10.24
C ALA A 36 -6.64 -7.56 -9.95
N ILE A 37 -6.17 -6.41 -9.45
CA ILE A 37 -6.97 -5.23 -9.15
C ILE A 37 -6.51 -4.10 -10.06
N VAL A 38 -7.28 -3.89 -11.13
CA VAL A 38 -7.00 -2.86 -12.14
C VAL A 38 -7.65 -1.54 -11.72
N ILE A 39 -6.83 -0.51 -11.57
CA ILE A 39 -7.25 0.84 -11.20
C ILE A 39 -6.77 1.81 -12.27
N ASN A 40 -7.68 2.20 -13.16
CA ASN A 40 -7.38 3.06 -14.31
C ASN A 40 -7.26 4.53 -13.88
N ASP A 41 -6.15 4.86 -13.24
CA ASP A 41 -5.83 6.21 -12.80
C ASP A 41 -4.38 6.58 -13.16
N ALA A 42 -4.12 7.86 -13.42
CA ALA A 42 -2.82 8.37 -13.81
C ALA A 42 -1.80 8.36 -12.65
N GLU A 43 -2.26 8.54 -11.42
CA GLU A 43 -1.39 8.49 -10.22
C GLU A 43 -0.99 7.07 -9.84
N VAL A 44 -1.74 6.09 -10.33
CA VAL A 44 -1.48 4.68 -10.04
C VAL A 44 -0.44 4.14 -11.03
N SER A 45 0.68 3.64 -10.51
CA SER A 45 1.70 2.96 -11.32
C SER A 45 1.16 1.69 -12.00
N ARG A 46 1.78 1.29 -13.10
CA ARG A 46 1.40 0.06 -13.85
C ARG A 46 1.35 -1.17 -12.95
N LYS A 47 2.38 -1.37 -12.13
CA LYS A 47 2.39 -2.32 -11.01
C LYS A 47 2.73 -1.51 -9.77
N HIS A 48 1.72 -1.13 -9.00
CA HIS A 48 1.85 -0.16 -7.93
C HIS A 48 2.21 -0.84 -6.61
N ALA A 49 1.36 -1.76 -6.19
CA ALA A 49 1.51 -2.49 -4.93
C ALA A 49 1.06 -3.93 -5.12
N ARG A 50 1.33 -4.78 -4.13
CA ARG A 50 0.74 -6.11 -4.04
C ARG A 50 0.32 -6.40 -2.61
N ILE A 51 -0.65 -7.28 -2.48
CA ILE A 51 -1.09 -7.85 -1.22
C ILE A 51 -0.82 -9.34 -1.28
N VAL A 52 -0.09 -9.87 -0.31
CA VAL A 52 0.23 -11.29 -0.20
C VAL A 52 -0.35 -11.83 1.09
N VAL A 53 -0.97 -13.00 1.03
CA VAL A 53 -1.44 -13.72 2.22
C VAL A 53 -0.25 -14.40 2.90
N GLN A 54 0.02 -14.05 4.15
CA GLN A 54 1.02 -14.71 5.00
C GLN A 54 0.35 -15.18 6.29
N GLY A 55 0.11 -16.50 6.39
CA GLY A 55 -0.68 -17.06 7.49
C GLY A 55 -2.12 -16.56 7.44
N GLU A 56 -2.55 -15.90 8.51
CA GLU A 56 -3.89 -15.29 8.63
C GLU A 56 -3.91 -13.80 8.27
N SER A 57 -2.74 -13.21 7.93
CA SER A 57 -2.59 -11.78 7.67
C SER A 57 -2.42 -11.47 6.18
N HIS A 58 -2.93 -10.32 5.76
CA HIS A 58 -2.67 -9.75 4.43
C HIS A 58 -1.54 -8.74 4.54
N ILE A 59 -0.47 -8.95 3.80
CA ILE A 59 0.72 -8.09 3.80
C ILE A 59 0.72 -7.23 2.56
N LEU A 60 0.61 -5.91 2.73
CA LEU A 60 0.72 -4.91 1.67
C LEU A 60 2.20 -4.54 1.45
N GLU A 61 2.62 -4.54 0.19
CA GLU A 61 3.96 -4.14 -0.23
C GLU A 61 3.90 -3.19 -1.42
N ASP A 62 4.62 -2.08 -1.35
CA ASP A 62 4.83 -1.18 -2.49
C ASP A 62 5.87 -1.78 -3.46
N LEU A 63 5.56 -1.76 -4.76
CA LEU A 63 6.41 -2.35 -5.81
C LEU A 63 7.36 -1.33 -6.46
N GLY A 64 7.64 -0.22 -5.78
CA GLY A 64 8.41 0.90 -6.31
C GLY A 64 7.52 1.83 -7.13
N SER A 65 6.35 2.16 -6.60
CA SER A 65 5.42 3.08 -7.25
C SER A 65 6.00 4.50 -7.34
N THR A 66 5.59 5.25 -8.37
CA THR A 66 6.07 6.62 -8.58
C THR A 66 5.63 7.57 -7.48
N ASN A 67 4.34 7.53 -7.10
CA ASN A 67 3.77 8.44 -6.10
C ASN A 67 3.81 7.86 -4.68
N GLY A 68 4.12 6.57 -4.53
CA GLY A 68 4.13 5.89 -3.23
C GLY A 68 2.77 5.30 -2.86
N THR A 69 2.84 4.29 -1.99
CA THR A 69 1.70 3.74 -1.25
C THR A 69 1.69 4.31 0.16
N PHE A 70 0.52 4.65 0.68
CA PHE A 70 0.34 5.14 2.06
C PHE A 70 -0.72 4.31 2.77
N VAL A 71 -0.58 4.14 4.08
CA VAL A 71 -1.60 3.54 4.94
C VAL A 71 -1.90 4.52 6.07
N ASP A 72 -3.16 4.91 6.23
CA ASP A 72 -3.63 5.88 7.23
C ASP A 72 -2.82 7.20 7.22
N GLY A 73 -2.45 7.65 6.01
CA GLY A 73 -1.68 8.88 5.79
C GLY A 73 -0.16 8.73 5.97
N GLN A 74 0.33 7.55 6.37
CA GLN A 74 1.77 7.30 6.51
C GLN A 74 2.32 6.58 5.28
N ARG A 75 3.43 7.09 4.72
CA ARG A 75 4.06 6.49 3.55
C ARG A 75 4.68 5.15 3.91
N LEU A 76 4.38 4.14 3.11
CA LEU A 76 4.84 2.78 3.32
C LEU A 76 6.35 2.65 3.02
N MET A 77 7.16 2.27 4.02
CA MET A 77 8.61 2.09 3.90
C MET A 77 9.06 0.63 3.76
N GLY A 78 8.14 -0.31 3.98
CA GLY A 78 8.38 -1.75 3.92
C GLY A 78 7.05 -2.51 3.94
N PRO A 79 7.05 -3.84 4.09
CA PRO A 79 5.82 -4.61 4.20
C PRO A 79 4.96 -4.16 5.39
N HIS A 80 3.65 -4.03 5.20
CA HIS A 80 2.69 -3.68 6.25
C HIS A 80 1.59 -4.73 6.36
N ALA A 81 1.33 -5.20 7.58
CA ALA A 81 0.23 -6.12 7.85
C ALA A 81 -1.08 -5.34 7.95
N LEU A 82 -1.97 -5.55 6.98
CA LEU A 82 -3.26 -4.88 6.90
C LEU A 82 -4.17 -5.30 8.06
N ARG A 83 -4.83 -4.29 8.64
CA ARG A 83 -5.84 -4.45 9.68
C ARG A 83 -7.19 -3.97 9.17
N ASP A 84 -8.24 -4.52 9.76
CA ASP A 84 -9.60 -4.09 9.44
C ASP A 84 -9.75 -2.57 9.58
N GLY A 85 -10.32 -1.95 8.56
CA GLY A 85 -10.52 -0.51 8.49
C GLY A 85 -9.34 0.29 7.92
N ASP A 86 -8.16 -0.31 7.72
CA ASP A 86 -6.98 0.40 7.18
C ASP A 86 -7.34 1.12 5.86
N LEU A 87 -6.95 2.39 5.75
CA LEU A 87 -7.12 3.18 4.53
C LEU A 87 -5.81 3.20 3.73
N ILE A 88 -5.81 2.52 2.59
CA ILE A 88 -4.69 2.44 1.66
C ILE A 88 -4.84 3.55 0.61
N LEU A 89 -3.85 4.41 0.46
CA LEU A 89 -3.78 5.39 -0.62
C LEU A 89 -2.71 5.00 -1.63
N LEU A 90 -3.04 5.13 -2.91
CA LEU A 90 -2.14 4.92 -4.04
C LEU A 90 -1.93 6.26 -4.74
N GLY A 91 -0.86 6.98 -4.37
CA GLY A 91 -0.76 8.41 -4.66
C GLY A 91 -1.60 9.25 -3.71
N GLU A 92 -2.30 10.27 -4.21
CA GLU A 92 -3.03 11.23 -3.39
C GLU A 92 -4.55 11.08 -3.56
N ASN A 93 -5.01 10.75 -4.77
CA ASN A 93 -6.42 10.81 -5.14
C ASN A 93 -7.12 9.43 -5.19
N VAL A 94 -6.39 8.33 -5.02
CA VAL A 94 -6.95 6.97 -5.03
C VAL A 94 -6.84 6.36 -3.64
N SER A 95 -7.98 6.00 -3.05
CA SER A 95 -8.05 5.41 -1.72
C SER A 95 -8.94 4.16 -1.68
N LEU A 96 -8.46 3.14 -0.97
CA LEU A 96 -9.09 1.83 -0.80
C LEU A 96 -9.14 1.52 0.68
N ARG A 97 -10.32 1.19 1.20
CA ARG A 97 -10.49 0.69 2.57
C ARG A 97 -10.37 -0.82 2.58
N TYR A 98 -9.56 -1.35 3.48
CA TYR A 98 -9.51 -2.78 3.76
C TYR A 98 -10.60 -3.16 4.76
N GLU A 99 -11.39 -4.17 4.40
CA GLU A 99 -12.40 -4.76 5.26
C GLU A 99 -12.05 -6.24 5.46
N ALA A 100 -11.74 -6.60 6.69
CA ALA A 100 -11.43 -7.97 7.04
C ALA A 100 -12.71 -8.82 7.06
N ALA A 101 -12.59 -10.08 6.66
CA ALA A 101 -13.60 -11.08 6.97
C ALA A 101 -13.68 -11.20 8.49
N ALA A 102 -14.84 -10.91 9.09
CA ALA A 102 -15.06 -11.22 10.48
C ALA A 102 -14.87 -12.74 10.67
N VAL A 103 -13.76 -13.12 11.32
CA VAL A 103 -13.62 -14.46 11.89
C VAL A 103 -14.65 -14.52 13.00
N PHE A 104 -15.82 -15.09 12.70
CA PHE A 104 -16.78 -15.46 13.72
C PHE A 104 -16.14 -16.58 14.54
N ASP A 105 -15.49 -16.23 15.64
CA ASP A 105 -15.20 -17.15 16.73
C ASP A 105 -16.51 -17.33 17.53
N PRO A 106 -17.18 -18.50 17.44
CA PRO A 106 -18.42 -18.74 18.16
C PRO A 106 -18.26 -18.69 19.69
N ASP A 107 -17.02 -18.67 20.23
CA ASP A 107 -16.74 -18.61 21.67
C ASP A 107 -16.35 -17.20 22.18
N ALA A 108 -16.31 -16.18 21.32
CA ALA A 108 -16.09 -14.80 21.76
C ALA A 108 -17.33 -14.28 22.54
N THR A 109 -17.27 -14.40 23.86
CA THR A 109 -18.30 -13.89 24.79
C THR A 109 -18.36 -12.37 24.71
N MET A 110 -19.31 -11.85 23.93
CA MET A 110 -19.66 -10.44 23.86
C MET A 110 -20.15 -9.96 25.23
N VAL A 111 -19.32 -9.22 25.98
CA VAL A 111 -19.81 -8.28 26.99
C VAL A 111 -20.28 -7.04 26.23
N SER A 112 -21.50 -7.10 25.71
CA SER A 112 -22.22 -5.90 25.30
C SER A 112 -22.69 -5.19 26.56
N GLU A 113 -22.00 -4.12 26.96
CA GLU A 113 -22.61 -3.12 27.83
C GLU A 113 -23.77 -2.46 27.07
N PRO A 114 -25.01 -2.53 27.57
CA PRO A 114 -26.12 -1.80 26.99
C PRO A 114 -25.93 -0.33 27.34
N HIS A 115 -25.44 0.49 26.41
CA HIS A 115 -25.61 1.94 26.56
C HIS A 115 -27.11 2.26 26.35
N PRO A 116 -27.78 2.83 27.36
CA PRO A 116 -29.22 3.05 27.31
C PRO A 116 -29.55 4.18 26.34
N THR A 117 -30.45 3.88 25.41
CA THR A 117 -31.31 4.84 24.72
C THR A 117 -31.98 5.76 25.75
N THR A 118 -31.83 7.09 25.60
CA THR A 118 -32.68 8.20 26.11
C THR A 118 -31.86 9.50 25.90
N VAL A 119 -32.19 10.48 25.05
CA VAL A 119 -33.41 11.28 25.00
C VAL A 119 -33.58 11.82 23.57
N SER A 120 -34.71 11.48 22.94
CA SER A 120 -35.32 12.32 21.91
C SER A 120 -35.74 13.62 22.58
N ARG A 121 -35.07 14.73 22.27
CA ARG A 121 -35.58 16.07 22.55
C ARG A 121 -35.52 16.86 21.25
N ILE A 122 -36.64 16.85 20.54
CA ILE A 122 -36.99 17.89 19.57
C ILE A 122 -37.14 19.17 20.41
N PRO A 123 -36.32 20.22 20.23
CA PRO A 123 -36.63 21.52 20.79
C PRO A 123 -37.81 22.10 20.01
N GLU A 124 -38.81 22.61 20.73
CA GLU A 124 -39.91 23.39 20.16
C GLU A 124 -39.40 24.56 19.30
N PRO A 125 -40.17 24.97 18.28
CA PRO A 125 -39.77 26.04 17.37
C PRO A 125 -39.97 27.39 18.06
N LEU A 126 -38.87 28.01 18.48
CA LEU A 126 -38.83 29.38 18.97
C LEU A 126 -38.30 30.30 17.86
N ASP A 127 -39.17 31.23 17.46
CA ASP A 127 -38.93 32.52 16.83
C ASP A 127 -38.50 32.54 15.36
N ALA A 128 -39.52 32.42 14.51
CA ALA A 128 -39.53 32.97 13.18
C ALA A 128 -39.53 34.51 13.23
N ASP A 129 -38.35 35.14 13.24
CA ASP A 129 -38.19 36.53 12.76
C ASP A 129 -36.73 36.95 12.50
N VAL A 130 -35.84 36.02 12.17
CA VAL A 130 -34.53 36.39 11.60
C VAL A 130 -34.70 36.59 10.10
N PRO A 131 -34.52 37.81 9.54
CA PRO A 131 -34.47 37.98 8.10
C PRO A 131 -33.25 37.22 7.59
N LEU A 132 -33.47 36.16 6.82
CA LEU A 132 -32.38 35.46 6.14
C LEU A 132 -31.63 36.49 5.28
N PRO A 133 -30.30 36.62 5.42
CA PRO A 133 -29.54 37.40 4.45
C PRO A 133 -29.81 36.81 3.07
N ARG A 134 -30.36 37.63 2.17
CA ARG A 134 -30.53 37.26 0.76
C ARG A 134 -29.13 37.13 0.18
N TYR A 135 -28.60 35.91 0.16
CA TYR A 135 -27.35 35.61 -0.52
C TYR A 135 -27.65 35.58 -2.02
N GLU A 136 -27.58 36.73 -2.69
CA GLU A 136 -27.42 36.77 -4.14
C GLU A 136 -25.99 36.33 -4.42
N PRO A 137 -25.77 35.15 -5.05
CA PRO A 137 -24.43 34.79 -5.46
C PRO A 137 -24.06 35.76 -6.59
N GLU A 138 -23.08 36.61 -6.34
CA GLU A 138 -22.43 37.35 -7.42
C GLU A 138 -21.59 36.35 -8.22
N TYR A 139 -22.22 35.71 -9.21
CA TYR A 139 -21.50 34.87 -10.16
C TYR A 139 -20.72 35.80 -11.09
N GLU A 140 -19.45 36.04 -10.76
CA GLU A 140 -18.49 36.47 -11.78
C GLU A 140 -18.49 35.42 -12.88
N VAL A 141 -19.07 35.77 -14.03
CA VAL A 141 -19.03 34.93 -15.22
C VAL A 141 -17.56 34.79 -15.59
N PRO A 142 -16.96 33.59 -15.50
CA PRO A 142 -15.58 33.41 -15.91
C PRO A 142 -15.45 33.83 -17.37
N PRO A 143 -14.37 34.52 -17.76
CA PRO A 143 -14.18 34.93 -19.14
C PRO A 143 -14.29 33.69 -20.03
N THR A 144 -15.19 33.76 -21.01
CA THR A 144 -15.37 32.69 -21.99
C THR A 144 -14.02 32.38 -22.62
N PRO A 145 -13.59 31.11 -22.70
CA PRO A 145 -12.37 30.76 -23.40
C PRO A 145 -12.53 31.19 -24.87
N VAL A 146 -11.72 32.16 -25.29
CA VAL A 146 -11.60 32.53 -26.71
C VAL A 146 -10.92 31.36 -27.40
N PHE A 147 -11.71 30.54 -28.10
CA PHE A 147 -11.15 29.49 -28.94
C PHE A 147 -10.43 30.18 -30.11
N SER A 148 -9.09 30.17 -30.07
CA SER A 148 -8.28 30.63 -31.19
C SER A 148 -8.57 29.73 -32.39
N ASN A 149 -9.03 30.31 -33.50
CA ASN A 149 -9.33 29.59 -34.74
C ASN A 149 -8.07 29.11 -35.49
N GLN A 150 -7.01 28.77 -34.78
CA GLN A 150 -5.82 28.19 -35.36
C GLN A 150 -6.10 26.73 -35.72
N ALA A 151 -6.16 26.46 -37.01
CA ALA A 151 -6.17 25.10 -37.54
C ALA A 151 -4.96 24.33 -36.99
N PRO A 152 -5.16 23.12 -36.42
CA PRO A 152 -4.04 22.27 -36.04
C PRO A 152 -3.15 22.01 -37.26
N GLY A 153 -1.84 22.20 -37.11
CA GLY A 153 -0.88 21.78 -38.12
C GLY A 153 -0.95 20.27 -38.38
N PRO A 154 -0.31 19.75 -39.44
CA PRO A 154 -0.27 18.33 -39.72
C PRO A 154 0.24 17.57 -38.47
N PHE A 155 -0.52 16.58 -38.01
CA PHE A 155 -0.10 15.71 -36.91
C PHE A 155 1.15 14.95 -37.33
N GLU A 156 2.32 15.38 -36.85
CA GLU A 156 3.53 14.57 -36.87
C GLU A 156 3.29 13.34 -36.00
N LEU A 157 3.40 12.16 -36.61
CA LEU A 157 3.25 10.88 -35.93
C LEU A 157 4.47 10.70 -35.01
N GLU A 158 4.42 11.25 -33.80
CA GLU A 158 5.47 11.01 -32.82
C GLU A 158 5.52 9.51 -32.52
N THR A 159 6.64 8.89 -32.86
CA THR A 159 6.87 7.47 -32.59
C THR A 159 6.89 7.30 -31.07
N PRO A 160 6.05 6.41 -30.49
CA PRO A 160 5.92 6.32 -29.05
C PRO A 160 7.29 6.00 -28.41
N PRO A 161 7.66 6.67 -27.32
CA PRO A 161 8.95 6.47 -26.67
C PRO A 161 9.08 5.00 -26.25
N SER A 162 10.23 4.41 -26.54
CA SER A 162 10.57 3.05 -26.13
C SER A 162 10.35 2.86 -24.62
N PRO A 163 9.78 1.72 -24.17
CA PRO A 163 9.44 1.51 -22.77
C PRO A 163 10.68 1.66 -21.87
N PRO A 164 10.55 2.29 -20.69
CA PRO A 164 11.69 2.54 -19.81
C PRO A 164 12.33 1.23 -19.37
N GLU A 165 13.62 1.09 -19.64
CA GLU A 165 14.41 -0.06 -19.25
C GLU A 165 14.47 -0.14 -17.70
N ARG A 166 13.91 -1.21 -17.15
CA ARG A 166 13.71 -1.43 -15.72
C ARG A 166 15.08 -1.61 -15.05
N ARG A 167 15.71 -0.52 -14.62
CA ARG A 167 16.90 -0.58 -13.75
C ARG A 167 16.52 -1.18 -12.40
N ARG A 168 16.59 -2.51 -12.31
CA ARG A 168 16.53 -3.24 -11.05
C ARG A 168 17.60 -2.65 -10.14
N SER A 169 17.16 -2.06 -9.02
CA SER A 169 18.02 -1.33 -8.09
C SER A 169 19.14 -2.24 -7.57
N SER A 170 20.28 -2.16 -8.24
CA SER A 170 21.50 -2.96 -8.03
C SER A 170 22.15 -2.71 -6.65
N ARG A 171 21.63 -1.74 -5.90
CA ARG A 171 22.11 -1.39 -4.55
C ARG A 171 22.03 -2.56 -3.57
N TYR A 172 20.98 -3.38 -3.62
CA TYR A 172 20.85 -4.52 -2.69
C TYR A 172 21.77 -5.69 -3.06
N ILE A 173 22.08 -5.85 -4.35
CA ILE A 173 23.04 -6.86 -4.82
C ILE A 173 24.46 -6.46 -4.40
N LEU A 174 24.82 -5.18 -4.55
CA LEU A 174 26.13 -4.68 -4.14
C LEU A 174 26.34 -4.76 -2.62
N VAL A 175 25.31 -4.41 -1.83
CA VAL A 175 25.34 -4.55 -0.36
C VAL A 175 25.41 -6.03 0.05
N GLY A 176 24.66 -6.91 -0.61
CA GLY A 176 24.70 -8.35 -0.35
C GLY A 176 26.07 -8.97 -0.64
N VAL A 177 26.68 -8.63 -1.77
CA VAL A 177 28.02 -9.10 -2.14
C VAL A 177 29.09 -8.55 -1.19
N GLY A 178 28.98 -7.27 -0.81
CA GLY A 178 29.90 -6.66 0.17
C GLY A 178 29.84 -7.33 1.53
N CYS A 179 28.64 -7.62 2.04
CA CYS A 179 28.45 -8.33 3.30
C CYS A 179 29.02 -9.76 3.23
N LEU A 180 28.76 -10.49 2.13
CA LEU A 180 29.28 -11.84 1.94
C LEU A 180 30.82 -11.88 1.92
N LEU A 181 31.46 -10.96 1.20
CA LEU A 181 32.93 -10.89 1.14
C LEU A 181 33.53 -10.55 2.50
N LEU A 182 32.91 -9.65 3.27
CA LEU A 182 33.36 -9.29 4.61
C LEU A 182 33.25 -10.49 5.57
N VAL A 183 32.13 -11.23 5.53
CA VAL A 183 31.95 -12.46 6.32
C VAL A 183 33.00 -13.51 5.94
N CYS A 184 33.25 -13.74 4.65
CA CYS A 184 34.27 -14.67 4.20
C CYS A 184 35.69 -14.26 4.66
N LEU A 185 36.01 -12.97 4.62
CA LEU A 185 37.30 -12.46 5.09
C LEU A 185 37.45 -12.65 6.60
N CYS A 186 36.42 -12.32 7.39
CA CYS A 186 36.42 -12.53 8.84
C CYS A 186 36.56 -14.02 9.20
N LEU A 187 35.82 -14.91 8.54
CA LEU A 187 35.94 -16.36 8.77
C LEU A 187 37.33 -16.87 8.37
N GLY A 188 37.86 -16.44 7.23
CA GLY A 188 39.21 -16.81 6.79
C GLY A 188 40.29 -16.34 7.76
N ALA A 189 40.21 -15.09 8.23
CA ALA A 189 41.14 -14.55 9.21
C ALA A 189 41.02 -15.27 10.56
N PHE A 190 39.81 -15.62 10.99
CA PHE A 190 39.58 -16.39 12.21
C PHE A 190 40.20 -17.79 12.13
N LEU A 191 39.98 -18.51 11.02
CA LEU A 191 40.60 -19.82 10.78
C LEU A 191 42.12 -19.73 10.72
N PHE A 192 42.67 -18.68 10.10
CA PHE A 192 44.11 -18.43 10.05
C PHE A 192 44.70 -18.16 11.44
N VAL A 193 44.01 -17.41 12.30
CA VAL A 193 44.45 -17.17 13.69
C VAL A 193 44.41 -18.45 14.52
N ILE A 194 43.38 -19.29 14.36
CA ILE A 194 43.31 -20.60 15.03
C ILE A 194 44.49 -21.47 14.61
N ASP A 195 44.80 -21.52 13.32
CA ASP A 195 45.94 -22.27 12.77
C ASP A 195 47.28 -21.73 13.28
N PHE A 196 47.47 -20.42 13.24
CA PHE A 196 48.71 -19.75 13.67
C PHE A 196 49.00 -19.90 15.17
N LEU A 197 47.95 -20.01 16.00
CA LEU A 197 48.08 -20.15 17.45
C LEU A 197 48.01 -21.61 17.92
N ASP A 198 47.98 -22.60 17.00
CA ASP A 198 47.76 -24.01 17.29
C ASP A 198 46.52 -24.27 18.19
N LEU A 199 45.52 -23.39 18.11
CA LEU A 199 44.35 -23.40 18.99
C LEU A 199 43.36 -24.53 18.65
N TRP A 200 43.64 -25.31 17.61
CA TRP A 200 42.81 -26.44 17.17
C TRP A 200 42.61 -27.49 18.26
N CYS A 201 43.65 -27.77 19.07
CA CYS A 201 43.56 -28.76 20.14
C CYS A 201 42.62 -28.31 21.29
N ASP A 202 42.54 -27.00 21.55
CA ASP A 202 41.67 -26.41 22.60
C ASP A 202 40.21 -26.25 22.15
N ILE A 203 39.97 -25.93 20.87
CA ILE A 203 38.62 -25.67 20.34
C ILE A 203 37.88 -26.98 19.99
N PHE A 204 38.58 -28.00 19.50
CA PHE A 204 37.99 -29.28 19.08
C PHE A 204 38.66 -30.52 19.70
N PRO A 205 38.64 -30.67 21.04
CA PRO A 205 39.32 -31.76 21.73
C PRO A 205 38.78 -33.16 21.39
N PHE A 206 37.55 -33.25 20.85
CA PHE A 206 36.93 -34.52 20.47
C PHE A 206 37.36 -35.05 19.09
N LEU A 207 37.89 -34.19 18.21
CA LEU A 207 38.30 -34.55 16.85
C LEU A 207 39.79 -34.92 16.74
N PHE A 208 40.62 -34.43 17.66
CA PHE A 208 42.06 -34.67 17.69
C PHE A 208 42.53 -35.17 19.07
N PRO A 209 42.22 -36.42 19.46
CA PRO A 209 42.56 -36.96 20.78
C PRO A 209 44.05 -37.32 20.94
N SER A 210 44.93 -36.85 20.05
CA SER A 210 46.37 -37.17 20.04
C SER A 210 47.27 -35.95 19.79
N CYS A 211 46.75 -34.74 19.99
CA CYS A 211 47.59 -33.72 20.64
C CYS A 211 47.85 -34.19 22.09
#